data_AF-A0A1V5LV06-F1
#
_entry.id   AF-A0A1V5LV06-F1
#
_cell.length_a   1.000
_cell.length_b   1.000
_cell.length_c   1.000
_cell.angle_alpha   90.00
_cell.angle_beta   90.00
_cell.angle_gamma   90.00
#
_symmetry.space_group_name_H-M   'P 1'
#
loop_
_entity.id
_entity.type
_entity.pdbx_description
1 polymer ?
#
loop_
_entity_poly.entity_id
_entity_poly.type
_entity_poly.pdbx_seq_one_letter_code
_entity_poly.pdbx_strand_id
1 'polypeptide(L)' 'MSKIKFVVPAVIAVAGMLISTAPSSAKPADSVKTKQKCAVCHVDAKAKPKELTAAGKYYHEKKSLDGYKGDK' A
#
# COMPACT_ATOMS: atom_id res chain seq x y z
N MET A 1 18.15 -35.04 20.25
CA MET A 1 17.15 -34.58 19.26
C MET A 1 17.88 -34.06 18.02
N SER A 2 17.61 -34.60 16.83
CA SER A 2 18.35 -34.23 15.61
C SER A 2 18.09 -32.77 15.21
N LYS A 3 19.17 -31.99 15.11
CA LYS A 3 19.20 -30.56 14.75
C LYS A 3 18.46 -30.26 13.44
N ILE A 4 18.37 -31.25 12.54
CA ILE A 4 17.62 -31.22 11.28
C ILE A 4 16.14 -30.84 11.46
N LYS A 5 15.51 -31.24 12.57
CA LYS A 5 14.10 -30.92 12.85
C LYS A 5 13.86 -29.43 13.13
N PHE A 6 14.90 -28.69 13.49
CA PHE A 6 14.84 -27.23 13.72
C PHE A 6 15.40 -26.43 12.54
N VAL A 7 16.42 -26.95 11.84
CA VAL A 7 17.06 -26.25 10.73
C VAL A 7 16.10 -26.10 9.54
N VAL A 8 15.37 -27.15 9.18
CA VAL A 8 14.44 -27.12 8.04
C VAL A 8 13.34 -26.04 8.19
N PRO A 9 12.57 -25.99 9.30
CA PRO A 9 11.56 -24.96 9.46
C PRO A 9 12.15 -23.54 9.59
N ALA A 10 13.35 -23.40 10.18
CA ALA A 10 14.03 -22.11 10.26
C ALA A 10 14.41 -21.56 8.87
N VAL A 11 14.92 -22.42 7.99
CA VAL A 11 15.27 -22.03 6.62
C VAL A 11 14.03 -21.65 5.80
N ILE A 12 12.92 -22.38 5.96
CA ILE A 12 11.65 -22.07 5.29
C ILE A 12 11.08 -20.73 5.78
N ALA A 13 11.14 -20.44 7.08
CA ALA A 13 10.69 -19.18 7.64
C ALA A 13 11.50 -17.99 7.12
N VAL A 14 12.84 -18.12 7.07
CA VAL A 14 13.73 -17.07 6.55
C VAL A 14 13.50 -16.86 5.05
N ALA A 15 13.32 -17.94 4.28
CA ALA A 15 13.02 -17.85 2.85
C ALA A 15 11.67 -17.15 2.59
N GLY A 16 10.62 -17.45 3.38
CA GLY A 16 9.33 -16.79 3.27
C GLY A 16 9.37 -15.29 3.59
N MET A 17 10.21 -14.90 4.55
CA MET A 17 10.38 -13.49 4.93
C MET A 17 11.10 -12.69 3.84
N LEU A 18 12.09 -13.29 3.16
CA LEU A 18 12.80 -12.66 2.04
C LEU A 18 11.89 -12.41 0.82
N ILE A 19 10.90 -13.27 0.58
CA ILE A 19 9.96 -13.11 -0.54
C ILE A 19 8.94 -11.98 -0.25
N SER A 20 8.72 -11.63 1.02
CA SER A 20 7.69 -10.67 1.43
C SER A 20 8.14 -9.20 1.36
N THR A 21 9.41 -8.91 1.03
CA THR A 21 9.93 -7.52 0.97
C THR A 21 9.70 -6.86 -0.39
N ALA A 22 8.55 -7.08 -1.02
CA ALA A 22 8.19 -6.37 -2.24
C ALA A 22 8.19 -4.85 -1.95
N PRO A 23 8.98 -4.04 -2.66
CA PRO A 23 8.97 -2.60 -2.45
C PRO A 23 7.57 -2.07 -2.78
N SER A 24 6.84 -1.60 -1.77
CA SER A 24 5.62 -0.85 -2.03
C SER A 24 6.02 0.40 -2.81
N SER A 25 5.55 0.51 -4.06
CA SER A 25 5.81 1.70 -4.89
C SER A 25 5.21 2.98 -4.31
N ALA A 26 4.43 2.87 -3.23
CA ALA A 26 4.00 4.00 -2.41
C ALA A 26 5.17 4.49 -1.54
N LYS A 27 5.90 5.50 -2.03
CA LYS A 27 6.85 6.22 -1.19
C LYS A 27 6.05 6.90 -0.06
N PRO A 28 6.50 6.85 1.21
CA PRO A 28 5.85 7.57 2.30
C PRO A 28 5.82 9.09 2.05
N ALA A 29 6.64 9.62 1.14
CA ALA A 29 6.58 11.01 0.71
C ALA A 29 5.31 11.37 -0.09
N ASP A 30 4.66 10.41 -0.76
CA ASP A 30 3.48 10.66 -1.58
C ASP A 30 2.20 10.76 -0.73
N SER A 31 2.13 10.05 0.40
CA SER A 31 1.08 10.25 1.41
C SER A 31 1.23 11.57 2.16
N VAL A 32 2.45 12.12 2.26
CA VAL A 32 2.73 13.40 2.95
C VAL A 32 2.30 14.61 2.12
N LYS A 33 2.34 14.55 0.78
CA LYS A 33 1.87 15.66 -0.09
C LYS A 33 0.40 15.96 0.10
N THR A 34 -0.40 14.91 0.24
CA THR A 34 -1.85 15.01 0.32
C THR A 34 -2.35 15.02 1.78
N LYS A 35 -1.62 14.41 2.72
CA LYS A 35 -2.00 14.26 4.14
C LYS A 35 -3.38 13.61 4.37
N GLN A 36 -4.01 13.05 3.33
CA GLN A 36 -5.28 12.35 3.42
C GLN A 36 -5.07 10.84 3.56
N LYS A 37 -6.06 10.15 4.13
CA LYS A 37 -6.06 8.68 4.23
C LYS A 37 -6.11 8.05 2.83
N CYS A 38 -5.51 6.87 2.65
CA CYS A 38 -5.53 6.16 1.37
C CYS A 38 -6.96 5.90 0.85
N ALA A 39 -7.92 5.69 1.76
CA ALA A 39 -9.33 5.51 1.45
C ALA A 39 -10.00 6.75 0.81
N VAL A 40 -9.39 7.93 0.96
CA VAL A 40 -9.89 9.15 0.31
C VAL A 40 -9.71 9.05 -1.20
N CYS A 41 -8.59 8.48 -1.69
CA CYS A 41 -8.33 8.40 -3.12
C CYS A 41 -8.58 7.01 -3.71
N HIS A 42 -8.42 5.94 -2.92
CA HIS A 42 -8.60 4.55 -3.36
C HIS A 42 -9.82 3.93 -2.69
N VAL A 43 -10.65 3.24 -3.46
CA VAL A 43 -11.81 2.50 -2.91
C VAL A 43 -11.32 1.29 -2.11
N ASP A 44 -10.34 0.57 -2.67
CA ASP A 44 -9.59 -0.45 -1.94
C ASP A 44 -8.14 -0.50 -2.43
N ALA A 45 -7.23 0.09 -1.66
CA ALA A 45 -5.81 0.20 -2.03
C ALA A 45 -5.09 -1.17 -2.12
N LYS A 46 -5.67 -2.24 -1.56
CA LYS A 46 -5.04 -3.57 -1.52
C LYS A 46 -5.62 -4.54 -2.56
N ALA A 47 -6.94 -4.53 -2.75
CA ALA A 47 -7.65 -5.41 -3.66
C ALA A 47 -7.86 -4.79 -5.06
N LYS A 48 -7.99 -3.45 -5.15
CA LYS A 48 -8.36 -2.73 -6.37
C LYS A 48 -7.55 -1.43 -6.53
N PRO A 49 -6.21 -1.48 -6.68
CA PRO A 49 -5.37 -0.29 -6.69
C PRO A 49 -5.66 0.68 -7.86
N LYS A 50 -6.29 0.20 -8.94
CA LYS A 50 -6.73 1.01 -10.08
C LYS A 50 -8.10 1.67 -9.89
N GLU A 51 -8.91 1.22 -8.94
CA GLU A 51 -10.18 1.88 -8.65
C GLU A 51 -9.90 3.07 -7.73
N LEU A 52 -10.16 4.27 -8.26
CA LEU A 52 -10.09 5.52 -7.52
C LEU A 52 -11.50 6.03 -7.24
N THR A 53 -11.67 6.56 -6.04
CA THR A 53 -12.87 7.31 -5.64
C THR A 53 -12.99 8.61 -6.47
N ALA A 54 -14.11 9.31 -6.35
CA ALA A 54 -14.27 10.61 -7.02
C ALA A 54 -13.16 11.61 -6.62
N ALA A 55 -12.74 11.61 -5.35
CA ALA A 55 -11.61 12.42 -4.88
C ALA A 55 -10.28 11.97 -5.49
N GLY A 56 -10.05 10.66 -5.62
CA GLY A 56 -8.86 10.12 -6.27
C GLY A 56 -8.77 10.47 -7.75
N LYS A 57 -9.91 10.44 -8.46
CA LYS A 57 -10.00 10.87 -9.86
C LYS A 57 -9.73 12.38 -9.99
N TYR A 58 -10.31 13.19 -9.10
CA TYR A 58 -10.05 14.63 -9.07
C TYR A 58 -8.57 14.95 -8.84
N TYR A 59 -7.92 14.26 -7.89
CA TYR A 59 -6.48 14.41 -7.66
C TYR A 59 -5.64 13.93 -8.85
N HIS A 60 -6.05 12.88 -9.55
CA HIS A 60 -5.34 12.41 -10.74
C HIS A 60 -5.30 13.49 -11.85
N GLU A 61 -6.39 14.24 -12.03
CA GLU A 61 -6.47 15.31 -13.02
C GLU A 61 -5.84 16.63 -12.55
N LYS A 62 -6.11 17.04 -11.30
CA LYS A 62 -5.71 18.35 -10.76
C LYS A 62 -4.36 18.32 -10.04
N LYS A 63 -3.83 17.13 -9.74
CA LYS A 63 -2.65 16.90 -8.88
C LYS A 63 -2.74 17.62 -7.52
N SER A 64 -3.94 17.97 -7.11
CA SER A 64 -4.25 18.65 -5.85
C SER A 64 -5.67 18.30 -5.42
N LEU A 65 -5.88 18.24 -4.10
CA LEU A 65 -7.20 18.10 -3.50
C LEU A 65 -7.77 19.46 -3.07
N ASP A 66 -7.03 20.56 -3.29
CA ASP A 66 -7.52 21.92 -3.04
C ASP A 66 -8.76 22.20 -3.90
N GLY A 67 -9.85 22.57 -3.23
CA GLY A 67 -11.14 22.85 -3.86
C GLY A 67 -12.00 21.62 -4.16
N TYR A 68 -11.57 20.40 -3.83
CA TYR A 68 -12.45 19.22 -3.92
C TYR A 68 -13.56 19.32 -2.86
N LYS A 69 -14.76 19.68 -3.30
CA LYS A 69 -15.98 19.83 -2.50
C LYS A 69 -16.84 18.55 -2.50
N GLY A 70 -16.20 17.38 -2.57
CA GLY A 70 -16.91 16.10 -2.53
C GLY A 70 -17.14 15.64 -1.10
N ASP A 71 -18.41 15.34 -0.80
CA ASP A 71 -18.99 14.89 0.45
C ASP A 71 -18.13 13.94 1.30
N LYS A 72 -18.09 14.24 2.60
CA LYS A 72 -17.59 13.34 3.64
C LYS A 72 -18.45 12.08 3.74
#